data_AF-A0A7W1SLR9-F1
#
_entry.id   AF-A0A7W1SLR9-F1
#
_cell.length_a   1.000
_cell.length_b   1.000
_cell.length_c   1.000
_cell.angle_alpha   90.00
_cell.angle_beta   90.00
_cell.angle_gamma   90.00
#
_symmetry.space_group_name_H-M   'P 1'
#
loop_
_entity.id
_entity.type
_entity.pdbx_description
1 polymer ?
#
loop_
_entity_poly.entity_id
_entity_poly.type
_entity_poly.pdbx_seq_one_letter_code
_entity_poly.pdbx_strand_id
1 'polypeptide(L)'
;MSSAACGDDGTGPNIGPRTETFSFEDGLGAWSADATDITVGGDPIAWDVAVTDEAATDGERSVRLSLDNLSDAGKIWIERSFDLEPETSYSVRIEFDFGTADFGDVNLWTIIAGASPQPPETAQDLQDGFRDDTGHDQGQDAGLVWLEKAYGFVTTTEADGVLHVALGVWGTYEVSRIYFVDAVRITFTRALTSN
;
A
#
# COMPACT_ATOMS: atom_id res chain seq x y z
N MET A 1 17.92 51.88 27.56
CA MET A 1 16.83 50.89 27.54
C MET A 1 16.89 50.18 26.19
N SER A 2 16.74 48.87 26.26
CA SER A 2 16.83 47.89 25.18
C SER A 2 15.78 48.11 24.09
N SER A 3 16.11 47.81 22.84
CA SER A 3 15.38 46.77 22.09
C SER A 3 16.22 46.30 20.92
N ALA A 4 16.59 45.03 21.02
CA ALA A 4 17.24 44.23 19.98
C ALA A 4 16.21 43.78 18.93
N ALA A 5 16.72 43.55 17.73
CA ALA A 5 15.99 43.03 16.58
C ALA A 5 15.48 41.59 16.80
N CYS A 6 14.37 41.25 16.18
CA CYS A 6 14.00 39.87 15.89
C CYS A 6 14.00 39.73 14.37
N GLY A 7 15.04 39.09 13.84
CA GLY A 7 15.05 38.53 12.49
C GLY A 7 14.38 37.17 12.56
N ASP A 8 13.30 37.01 11.81
CA ASP A 8 12.60 35.75 11.62
C ASP A 8 13.25 35.04 10.43
N ASP A 9 14.26 34.22 10.71
CA ASP A 9 14.87 33.30 9.74
C ASP A 9 13.99 32.04 9.70
N GLY A 10 13.16 31.93 8.65
CA GLY A 10 12.13 30.90 8.46
C GLY A 10 12.66 29.47 8.24
N THR A 11 13.40 28.92 9.21
CA THR A 11 13.86 27.53 9.27
C THR A 11 13.21 26.77 10.42
N GLY A 12 11.90 26.95 10.64
CA GLY A 12 11.13 26.03 11.46
C GLY A 12 11.02 24.66 10.77
N PRO A 13 10.99 23.54 11.51
CA PRO A 13 10.72 22.23 10.90
C PRO A 13 9.38 22.32 10.15
N ASN A 14 9.32 21.76 8.95
CA ASN A 14 8.08 21.73 8.17
C ASN A 14 7.10 20.75 8.82
N ILE A 15 6.23 21.25 9.69
CA ILE A 15 5.27 20.45 10.48
C ILE A 15 3.99 20.15 9.69
N GLY A 16 3.92 20.55 8.41
CA GLY A 16 2.78 20.29 7.53
C GLY A 16 2.73 18.83 7.05
N PRO A 17 1.57 18.36 6.57
CA PRO A 17 1.46 17.05 5.97
C PRO A 17 2.36 16.94 4.73
N ARG A 18 3.06 15.82 4.59
CA ARG A 18 3.77 15.44 3.37
C ARG A 18 2.89 14.49 2.58
N THR A 19 2.63 14.80 1.31
CA THR A 19 1.87 13.92 0.40
C THR A 19 2.71 13.54 -0.80
N GLU A 20 2.69 12.27 -1.15
CA GLU A 20 3.33 11.68 -2.32
C GLU A 20 2.26 11.00 -3.18
N THR A 21 2.41 11.06 -4.51
CA THR A 21 1.43 10.49 -5.46
C THR A 21 2.12 9.67 -6.54
N PHE A 22 1.51 8.56 -6.97
CA PHE A 22 2.07 7.62 -7.92
C PHE A 22 0.99 7.13 -8.90
N SER A 23 1.20 7.38 -10.19
CA SER A 23 0.37 6.91 -11.31
C SER A 23 1.02 5.78 -12.13
N PHE A 24 2.25 5.37 -11.79
CA PHE A 24 2.99 4.26 -12.44
C PHE A 24 3.26 4.36 -13.95
N GLU A 25 3.00 5.50 -14.58
CA GLU A 25 3.24 5.75 -16.02
C GLU A 25 4.68 5.45 -16.46
N ASP A 26 5.66 5.76 -15.61
CA ASP A 26 7.09 5.53 -15.88
C ASP A 26 7.61 4.20 -15.30
N GLY A 27 6.71 3.30 -14.88
CA GLY A 27 7.03 2.02 -14.23
C GLY A 27 6.95 2.08 -12.70
N LEU A 28 7.48 1.07 -12.02
CA LEU A 28 7.47 0.97 -10.56
C LEU A 28 8.37 2.02 -9.87
N GLY A 29 9.36 2.57 -10.56
CA GLY A 29 10.29 3.54 -9.97
C GLY A 29 11.03 2.96 -8.75
N ALA A 30 10.79 3.52 -7.57
CA ALA A 30 11.36 3.04 -6.31
C ALA A 30 10.46 2.05 -5.54
N TRP A 31 9.36 1.61 -6.15
CA TRP A 31 8.57 0.50 -5.63
C TRP A 31 9.23 -0.83 -6.02
N SER A 32 9.28 -1.78 -5.09
CA SER A 32 9.66 -3.18 -5.34
C SER A 32 8.43 -4.08 -5.24
N ALA A 33 8.43 -5.17 -6.00
CA ALA A 33 7.45 -6.24 -5.87
C ALA A 33 8.00 -7.33 -4.95
N ASP A 34 7.16 -7.88 -4.08
CA ASP A 34 7.54 -8.98 -3.20
C ASP A 34 6.36 -9.91 -2.85
N ALA A 35 6.68 -11.07 -2.29
CA ALA A 35 5.74 -12.14 -2.03
C ALA A 35 6.17 -13.11 -0.92
N THR A 36 5.20 -13.65 -0.18
CA THR A 36 5.41 -14.74 0.80
C THR A 36 4.33 -15.81 0.68
N ASP A 37 4.60 -16.99 1.24
CA ASP A 37 3.70 -18.16 1.22
C ASP A 37 3.41 -18.68 -0.21
N ILE A 38 4.41 -18.55 -1.09
CA ILE A 38 4.37 -18.87 -2.54
C ILE A 38 4.88 -20.30 -2.82
N THR A 39 4.63 -21.25 -1.93
CA THR A 39 5.00 -22.65 -2.17
C THR A 39 3.93 -23.61 -1.68
N VAL A 40 3.72 -24.71 -2.41
CA VAL A 40 2.84 -25.83 -2.02
C VAL A 40 3.57 -27.13 -2.26
N GLY A 41 3.70 -27.97 -1.24
CA GLY A 41 4.41 -29.24 -1.38
C GLY A 41 5.90 -29.11 -1.74
N GLY A 42 6.49 -27.91 -1.61
CA GLY A 42 7.85 -27.60 -2.04
C GLY A 42 7.95 -27.05 -3.47
N ASP A 43 6.85 -27.04 -4.22
CA ASP A 43 6.80 -26.45 -5.56
C ASP A 43 6.42 -24.97 -5.49
N PRO A 44 7.05 -24.09 -6.30
CA PRO A 44 6.73 -22.67 -6.32
C PRO A 44 5.37 -22.42 -6.96
N ILE A 45 4.66 -21.44 -6.43
CA ILE A 45 3.41 -20.93 -6.97
C ILE A 45 3.69 -19.84 -8.01
N ALA A 46 2.89 -19.78 -9.08
CA ALA A 46 2.98 -18.72 -10.07
C ALA A 46 2.40 -17.40 -9.52
N TRP A 47 3.19 -16.34 -9.60
CA TRP A 47 2.77 -14.98 -9.29
C TRP A 47 3.56 -13.97 -10.11
N ASP A 48 3.02 -12.77 -10.26
CA ASP A 48 3.64 -11.66 -10.96
C ASP A 48 3.10 -10.34 -10.43
N VAL A 49 3.97 -9.34 -10.31
CA VAL A 49 3.59 -7.96 -10.01
C VAL A 49 4.36 -7.05 -10.95
N ALA A 50 3.63 -6.37 -11.83
CA ALA A 50 4.23 -5.59 -12.90
C ALA A 50 3.35 -4.43 -13.32
N VAL A 51 3.98 -3.38 -13.87
CA VAL A 51 3.23 -2.31 -14.53
C VAL A 51 2.71 -2.81 -15.87
N THR A 52 1.47 -2.44 -16.20
CA THR A 52 0.75 -2.89 -17.38
C THR A 52 -0.08 -1.75 -17.99
N ASP A 53 -0.46 -1.89 -19.26
CA ASP A 53 -1.41 -1.03 -19.98
C ASP A 53 -2.78 -1.71 -20.19
N GLU A 54 -3.04 -2.83 -19.52
CA GLU A 54 -4.30 -3.59 -19.61
C GLU A 54 -5.52 -2.81 -19.07
N ALA A 55 -5.33 -2.06 -17.97
CA ALA A 55 -6.35 -1.24 -17.35
C ALA A 55 -5.70 -0.15 -16.48
N ALA A 56 -6.28 1.06 -16.42
CA ALA A 56 -5.82 2.16 -15.59
C ALA A 56 -6.99 3.13 -15.27
N THR A 57 -6.83 3.94 -14.22
CA THR A 57 -7.72 5.07 -13.89
C THR A 57 -7.02 6.42 -14.03
N ASP A 58 -5.70 6.49 -13.83
CA ASP A 58 -4.89 7.70 -13.96
C ASP A 58 -3.79 7.53 -15.01
N GLY A 59 -4.12 7.84 -16.27
CA GLY A 59 -3.18 7.72 -17.38
C GLY A 59 -3.45 6.48 -18.24
N GLU A 60 -2.39 5.79 -18.65
CA GLU A 60 -2.44 4.62 -19.52
C GLU A 60 -1.94 3.34 -18.83
N ARG A 61 -1.33 3.44 -17.64
CA ARG A 61 -0.71 2.30 -16.95
C ARG A 61 -1.12 2.21 -15.50
N SER A 62 -1.13 0.99 -14.99
CA SER A 62 -1.32 0.69 -13.56
C SER A 62 -0.44 -0.48 -13.14
N VAL A 63 -0.45 -0.84 -11.85
CA VAL A 63 0.21 -2.05 -11.34
C VAL A 63 -0.77 -3.21 -11.37
N ARG A 64 -0.42 -4.29 -12.07
CA ARG A 64 -1.12 -5.58 -12.02
C ARG A 64 -0.53 -6.47 -10.93
N LEU A 65 -1.40 -7.07 -10.14
CA LEU A 65 -1.09 -8.09 -9.14
C LEU A 65 -1.72 -9.42 -9.63
N SER A 66 -0.90 -10.42 -9.96
CA SER A 66 -1.37 -11.74 -10.43
C SER A 66 -0.87 -12.84 -9.51
N LEU A 67 -1.78 -13.67 -8.99
CA LEU A 67 -1.44 -14.80 -8.11
C LEU A 67 -2.29 -16.02 -8.47
N ASP A 68 -1.64 -17.16 -8.67
CA ASP A 68 -2.29 -18.48 -8.74
C ASP A 68 -2.31 -19.11 -7.35
N ASN A 69 -3.28 -18.79 -6.50
CA ASN A 69 -3.17 -19.01 -5.05
C ASN A 69 -3.37 -20.48 -4.60
N LEU A 70 -2.53 -21.39 -5.07
CA LEU A 70 -2.59 -22.82 -4.74
C LEU A 70 -2.40 -23.12 -3.23
N SER A 71 -1.87 -22.17 -2.45
CA SER A 71 -1.55 -22.35 -1.03
C SER A 71 -2.65 -21.93 -0.06
N ASP A 72 -3.74 -21.31 -0.54
CA ASP A 72 -4.72 -20.60 0.29
C ASP A 72 -4.11 -19.51 1.21
N ALA A 73 -2.85 -19.15 0.96
CA ALA A 73 -2.05 -18.34 1.87
C ALA A 73 -1.16 -17.31 1.16
N GLY A 74 -1.02 -17.39 -0.16
CA GLY A 74 -0.10 -16.56 -0.94
C GLY A 74 -0.38 -15.07 -0.76
N LYS A 75 0.66 -14.28 -0.56
CA LYS A 75 0.59 -12.82 -0.45
C LYS A 75 1.54 -12.21 -1.44
N ILE A 76 1.06 -11.25 -2.21
CA ILE A 76 1.86 -10.47 -3.16
C ILE A 76 1.59 -8.98 -2.94
N TRP A 77 2.62 -8.17 -3.01
CA TRP A 77 2.50 -6.72 -2.82
C TRP A 77 3.57 -5.94 -3.60
N ILE A 78 3.33 -4.65 -3.75
CA ILE A 78 4.37 -3.65 -3.97
C ILE A 78 4.70 -2.96 -2.66
N GLU A 79 5.96 -2.60 -2.47
CA GLU A 79 6.42 -1.84 -1.32
C GLU A 79 7.36 -0.70 -1.68
N ARG A 80 7.41 0.32 -0.83
CA ARG A 80 8.33 1.45 -0.97
C ARG A 80 8.68 2.06 0.37
N SER A 81 9.95 2.39 0.54
CA SER A 81 10.46 3.13 1.70
C SER A 81 10.31 4.65 1.56
N PHE A 82 10.08 5.31 2.69
CA PHE A 82 9.99 6.76 2.82
C PHE A 82 10.84 7.25 3.98
N ASP A 83 11.80 8.13 3.68
CA ASP A 83 12.58 8.83 4.70
C ASP A 83 11.74 9.92 5.37
N LEU A 84 11.61 9.84 6.68
CA LEU A 84 10.84 10.73 7.57
C LEU A 84 11.70 11.13 8.77
N GLU A 85 11.12 11.86 9.74
CA GLU A 85 11.83 12.16 10.98
C GLU A 85 11.97 10.89 11.83
N PRO A 86 13.16 10.59 12.38
CA PRO A 86 13.36 9.49 13.31
C PRO A 86 12.48 9.58 14.56
N GLU A 87 12.13 8.42 15.12
CA GLU A 87 11.43 8.27 16.41
C GLU A 87 10.16 9.15 16.53
N THR A 88 9.45 9.33 15.41
CA THR A 88 8.33 10.25 15.28
C THR A 88 7.07 9.51 14.89
N SER A 89 5.99 9.73 15.64
CA SER A 89 4.68 9.19 15.31
C SER A 89 4.04 9.96 14.15
N TYR A 90 3.53 9.22 13.17
CA TYR A 90 2.79 9.73 12.02
C TYR A 90 1.40 9.10 11.95
N SER A 91 0.39 9.93 11.69
CA SER A 91 -0.84 9.47 11.06
C SER A 91 -0.58 9.35 9.56
N VAL A 92 -0.61 8.11 9.07
CA VAL A 92 -0.41 7.78 7.67
C VAL A 92 -1.77 7.51 7.05
N ARG A 93 -2.05 8.15 5.91
CA ARG A 93 -3.22 7.89 5.08
C ARG A 93 -2.77 7.38 3.73
N ILE A 94 -3.26 6.21 3.34
CA ILE A 94 -3.01 5.58 2.05
C ILE A 94 -4.33 5.58 1.29
N GLU A 95 -4.33 6.10 0.08
CA GLU A 95 -5.47 6.12 -0.84
C GLU A 95 -5.02 5.59 -2.19
N PHE A 96 -5.87 4.83 -2.88
CA PHE A 96 -5.56 4.27 -4.19
C PHE A 96 -6.83 3.75 -4.87
N ASP A 97 -6.77 3.63 -6.19
CA ASP A 97 -7.79 2.95 -6.99
C ASP A 97 -7.43 1.46 -7.07
N PHE A 98 -8.39 0.61 -6.69
CA PHE A 98 -8.26 -0.83 -6.69
C PHE A 98 -9.16 -1.45 -7.74
N GLY A 99 -8.56 -2.01 -8.79
CA GLY A 99 -9.26 -2.71 -9.86
C GLY A 99 -9.47 -4.17 -9.48
N THR A 100 -10.73 -4.60 -9.45
CA THR A 100 -11.12 -5.97 -9.08
C THR A 100 -12.24 -6.49 -9.98
N ALA A 101 -12.22 -7.79 -10.28
CA ALA A 101 -13.36 -8.49 -10.88
C ALA A 101 -14.13 -9.33 -9.86
N ASP A 102 -13.68 -9.35 -8.60
CA ASP A 102 -14.39 -10.04 -7.54
C ASP A 102 -15.68 -9.31 -7.18
N PHE A 103 -16.73 -10.08 -6.91
CA PHE A 103 -18.07 -9.55 -6.69
C PHE A 103 -18.79 -10.31 -5.57
N GLY A 104 -19.81 -9.66 -5.00
CA GLY A 104 -20.54 -10.19 -3.85
C GLY A 104 -19.66 -10.33 -2.61
N ASP A 105 -20.02 -11.25 -1.71
CA ASP A 105 -19.42 -11.37 -0.36
C ASP A 105 -18.80 -12.76 -0.09
N VAL A 106 -18.58 -13.56 -1.14
CA VAL A 106 -18.14 -14.96 -1.01
C VAL A 106 -16.86 -15.20 -1.80
N ASN A 107 -15.97 -16.01 -1.23
CA ASN A 107 -14.66 -16.35 -1.81
C ASN A 107 -13.79 -15.13 -2.08
N LEU A 108 -13.93 -14.05 -1.31
CA LEU A 108 -13.11 -12.86 -1.51
C LEU A 108 -11.72 -13.03 -0.89
N TRP A 109 -10.74 -12.33 -1.46
CA TRP A 109 -9.41 -12.22 -0.89
C TRP A 109 -9.33 -10.98 -0.02
N THR A 110 -8.22 -10.82 0.70
CA THR A 110 -8.02 -9.67 1.59
C THR A 110 -7.07 -8.67 0.96
N ILE A 111 -7.41 -7.39 1.03
CA ILE A 111 -6.55 -6.29 0.61
C ILE A 111 -5.43 -6.10 1.64
N ILE A 112 -4.21 -5.86 1.16
CA ILE A 112 -3.07 -5.42 1.96
C ILE A 112 -2.85 -3.93 1.70
N ALA A 113 -2.91 -3.12 2.75
CA ALA A 113 -2.51 -1.72 2.72
C ALA A 113 -2.03 -1.27 4.11
N GLY A 114 -0.72 -1.06 4.27
CA GLY A 114 -0.13 -0.71 5.55
C GLY A 114 1.15 0.08 5.43
N ALA A 115 1.60 0.65 6.55
CA ALA A 115 2.96 1.14 6.68
C ALA A 115 3.56 0.79 8.03
N SER A 116 4.79 0.29 7.99
CA SER A 116 5.54 -0.27 9.12
C SER A 116 6.96 0.29 9.13
N PRO A 117 7.61 0.34 10.31
CA PRO A 117 9.02 0.75 10.39
C PRO A 117 9.97 -0.27 9.78
N GLN A 118 9.57 -1.55 9.75
CA GLN A 118 10.33 -2.63 9.12
C GLN A 118 9.74 -2.96 7.74
N PRO A 119 10.59 -3.32 6.76
CA PRO A 119 10.09 -3.89 5.50
C PRO A 119 9.35 -5.21 5.79
N PRO A 120 8.17 -5.43 5.19
CA PRO A 120 7.47 -6.69 5.34
C PRO A 120 8.17 -7.79 4.54
N GLU A 121 8.43 -8.93 5.17
CA GLU A 121 9.05 -10.10 4.53
C GLU A 121 8.19 -11.36 4.72
N THR A 122 7.30 -11.35 5.71
CA THR A 122 6.49 -12.49 6.11
C THR A 122 5.02 -12.12 6.30
N ALA A 123 4.16 -13.13 6.40
CA ALA A 123 2.74 -12.93 6.70
C ALA A 123 2.51 -12.18 8.01
N GLN A 124 3.40 -12.37 8.99
CA GLN A 124 3.33 -11.73 10.30
C GLN A 124 3.61 -10.22 10.20
N ASP A 125 4.53 -9.81 9.33
CA ASP A 125 4.88 -8.40 9.15
C ASP A 125 3.73 -7.62 8.46
N LEU A 126 2.97 -8.32 7.62
CA LEU A 126 1.81 -7.77 6.90
C LEU A 126 0.52 -7.72 7.73
N GLN A 127 0.48 -8.34 8.91
CA GLN A 127 -0.76 -8.56 9.67
C GLN A 127 -1.52 -7.26 9.95
N ASP A 128 -0.80 -6.19 10.28
CA ASP A 128 -1.37 -4.89 10.64
C ASP A 128 -1.79 -4.12 9.38
N GLY A 129 -1.45 -4.64 8.20
CA GLY A 129 -1.79 -4.16 6.87
C GLY A 129 -3.02 -4.84 6.25
N PHE A 130 -3.58 -5.89 6.85
CA PHE A 130 -4.79 -6.54 6.32
C PHE A 130 -6.02 -5.63 6.48
N ARG A 131 -6.79 -5.45 5.40
CA ARG A 131 -7.93 -4.53 5.32
C ARG A 131 -9.20 -5.27 4.92
N ASP A 132 -10.02 -4.63 4.10
CA ASP A 132 -11.28 -5.17 3.62
C ASP A 132 -11.04 -6.23 2.56
N ASP A 133 -12.14 -6.85 2.15
CA ASP A 133 -12.13 -7.83 1.10
C ASP A 133 -12.00 -7.20 -0.30
N THR A 134 -11.60 -8.01 -1.28
CA THR A 134 -11.35 -7.61 -2.68
C THR A 134 -12.62 -7.46 -3.52
N GLY A 135 -13.78 -7.84 -3.00
CA GLY A 135 -15.05 -7.80 -3.72
C GLY A 135 -15.59 -6.39 -3.92
N HIS A 136 -16.30 -6.20 -5.05
CA HIS A 136 -17.17 -5.05 -5.24
C HIS A 136 -18.62 -5.38 -4.83
N ASP A 137 -19.37 -4.38 -4.35
CA ASP A 137 -20.70 -4.54 -3.74
C ASP A 137 -21.82 -5.05 -4.68
N GLN A 138 -21.53 -5.23 -5.98
CA GLN A 138 -22.50 -5.81 -6.91
C GLN A 138 -22.62 -7.32 -6.67
N GLY A 139 -23.85 -7.83 -6.55
CA GLY A 139 -24.11 -9.26 -6.32
C GLY A 139 -23.96 -10.17 -7.54
N GLN A 140 -23.35 -9.69 -8.61
CA GLN A 140 -23.11 -10.44 -9.86
C GLN A 140 -21.81 -9.98 -10.51
N ASP A 141 -21.26 -10.82 -11.38
CA ASP A 141 -20.10 -10.49 -12.21
C ASP A 141 -20.40 -9.26 -13.09
N ALA A 142 -19.58 -8.22 -12.91
CA ALA A 142 -19.63 -6.97 -13.67
C ALA A 142 -18.34 -6.75 -14.49
N GLY A 143 -17.46 -7.76 -14.55
CA GLY A 143 -16.10 -7.60 -15.04
C GLY A 143 -15.25 -6.75 -14.10
N LEU A 144 -14.24 -6.08 -14.66
CA LEU A 144 -13.37 -5.20 -13.89
C LEU A 144 -14.12 -3.95 -13.41
N VAL A 145 -14.10 -3.72 -12.10
CA VAL A 145 -14.61 -2.53 -11.44
C VAL A 145 -13.49 -1.87 -10.65
N TRP A 146 -13.40 -0.55 -10.73
CA TRP A 146 -12.48 0.25 -9.94
C TRP A 146 -13.15 0.74 -8.65
N LEU A 147 -12.47 0.52 -7.53
CA LEU A 147 -12.91 0.92 -6.20
C LEU A 147 -11.91 1.91 -5.62
N GLU A 148 -12.37 3.08 -5.20
CA GLU A 148 -11.54 3.99 -4.41
C GLU A 148 -11.37 3.40 -3.00
N LYS A 149 -10.13 3.15 -2.59
CA LYS A 149 -9.78 2.62 -1.27
C LYS A 149 -9.02 3.66 -0.47
N ALA A 150 -9.29 3.73 0.83
CA ALA A 150 -8.65 4.69 1.72
C ALA A 150 -8.49 4.12 3.14
N TYR A 151 -7.25 4.05 3.61
CA TYR A 151 -6.91 3.50 4.92
C TYR A 151 -6.04 4.48 5.71
N GLY A 152 -6.34 4.60 7.00
CA GLY A 152 -5.60 5.46 7.93
C GLY A 152 -5.13 4.69 9.15
N PHE A 153 -3.89 4.91 9.56
CA PHE A 153 -3.33 4.30 10.77
C PHE A 153 -2.24 5.20 11.36
N VAL A 154 -1.82 4.87 12.58
CA VAL A 154 -0.75 5.57 13.28
C VAL A 154 0.42 4.62 13.46
N THR A 155 1.61 5.07 13.07
CA THR A 155 2.85 4.31 13.24
C THR A 155 3.97 5.26 13.67
N THR A 156 5.04 4.73 14.24
CA THR A 156 6.18 5.51 14.72
C THR A 156 7.42 5.02 14.02
N THR A 157 8.13 5.92 13.34
CA THR A 157 9.42 5.61 12.73
C THR A 157 10.44 5.14 13.77
N GLU A 158 11.40 4.34 13.35
CA GLU A 158 12.54 3.97 14.19
C GLU A 158 13.65 5.04 14.13
N ALA A 159 14.82 4.71 14.67
CA ALA A 159 15.97 5.61 14.74
C ALA A 159 16.54 5.98 13.36
N ASP A 160 16.26 5.20 12.33
CA ASP A 160 16.62 5.50 10.94
C ASP A 160 15.66 6.48 10.25
N GLY A 161 14.48 6.72 10.84
CA GLY A 161 13.46 7.58 10.27
C GLY A 161 12.74 6.98 9.08
N VAL A 162 12.78 5.66 8.86
CA VAL A 162 12.17 5.05 7.67
C VAL A 162 10.77 4.49 7.98
N LEU A 163 9.84 4.66 7.05
CA LEU A 163 8.62 3.84 6.96
C LEU A 163 8.54 3.13 5.62
N HIS A 164 8.13 1.87 5.65
CA HIS A 164 7.84 1.05 4.49
C HIS A 164 6.33 1.01 4.29
N VAL A 165 5.86 1.37 3.11
CA VAL A 165 4.45 1.25 2.73
C VAL A 165 4.28 0.04 1.82
N ALA A 166 3.28 -0.80 2.09
CA ALA A 166 2.95 -1.97 1.27
C ALA A 166 1.50 -1.93 0.79
N LEU A 167 1.28 -2.26 -0.49
CA LEU A 167 -0.02 -2.37 -1.15
C LEU A 167 -0.10 -3.69 -1.92
N GLY A 168 -1.13 -4.49 -1.71
CA GLY A 168 -1.20 -5.81 -2.32
C GLY A 168 -2.45 -6.59 -1.96
N VAL A 169 -2.35 -7.91 -2.08
CA VAL A 169 -3.43 -8.84 -1.77
C VAL A 169 -2.92 -10.08 -1.07
N TRP A 170 -3.75 -10.61 -0.18
CA TRP A 170 -3.60 -11.93 0.42
C TRP A 170 -4.68 -12.86 -0.16
N GLY A 171 -4.23 -13.89 -0.88
CA GLY A 171 -5.08 -14.97 -1.34
C GLY A 171 -5.51 -15.89 -0.21
N THR A 172 -6.81 -15.94 0.04
CA THR A 172 -7.46 -16.75 1.10
C THR A 172 -8.19 -17.98 0.57
N TYR A 173 -8.25 -18.13 -0.76
CA TYR A 173 -8.92 -19.24 -1.45
C TYR A 173 -8.12 -19.69 -2.68
N GLU A 174 -8.18 -20.99 -2.97
CA GLU A 174 -7.49 -21.68 -4.06
C GLU A 174 -8.06 -21.32 -5.44
N VAL A 175 -7.67 -20.15 -5.95
CA VAL A 175 -8.07 -19.65 -7.26
C VAL A 175 -6.98 -18.74 -7.82
N SER A 176 -6.92 -18.61 -9.15
CA SER A 176 -6.07 -17.60 -9.78
C SER A 176 -6.81 -16.27 -9.91
N ARG A 177 -6.18 -15.18 -9.50
CA ARG A 177 -6.75 -13.82 -9.60
C ARG A 177 -5.77 -12.79 -10.08
N ILE A 178 -6.35 -11.76 -10.68
CA ILE A 178 -5.67 -10.55 -11.12
C ILE A 178 -6.37 -9.35 -10.48
N TYR A 179 -5.59 -8.44 -9.94
CA TYR A 179 -6.04 -7.14 -9.45
C TYR A 179 -5.18 -6.03 -10.02
N PHE A 180 -5.66 -4.80 -9.88
CA PHE A 180 -4.95 -3.62 -10.31
C PHE A 180 -4.88 -2.58 -9.18
N VAL A 181 -3.78 -1.84 -9.13
CA VAL A 181 -3.58 -0.71 -8.22
C VAL A 181 -3.13 0.50 -9.04
N ASP A 182 -3.82 1.61 -8.87
CA ASP A 182 -3.52 2.87 -9.56
C ASP A 182 -3.80 4.10 -8.68
N ALA A 183 -3.42 5.29 -9.14
CA ALA A 183 -3.70 6.59 -8.52
C ALA A 183 -3.33 6.64 -7.02
N VAL A 184 -2.20 6.03 -6.64
CA VAL A 184 -1.79 5.91 -5.24
C VAL A 184 -1.42 7.27 -4.68
N ARG A 185 -1.98 7.61 -3.51
CA ARG A 185 -1.68 8.80 -2.73
C ARG A 185 -1.37 8.41 -1.29
N ILE A 186 -0.22 8.83 -0.80
CA ILE A 186 0.21 8.57 0.58
C ILE A 186 0.44 9.91 1.27
N THR A 187 -0.21 10.13 2.40
CA THR A 187 -0.08 11.34 3.21
C THR A 187 0.43 11.00 4.60
N PHE A 188 1.54 11.61 4.98
CA PHE A 188 2.16 11.53 6.30
C PHE A 188 1.87 12.82 7.06
N THR A 189 1.17 12.71 8.19
CA THR A 189 0.93 13.83 9.10
C THR A 189 1.55 13.50 10.45
N ARG A 190 2.46 14.33 10.95
CA ARG A 190 3.04 14.13 12.28
C ARG A 190 1.92 14.11 13.32
N ALA A 191 1.82 13.03 14.08
CA ALA A 191 0.85 12.95 15.17
C ALA A 191 1.32 13.87 16.30
N LEU A 192 0.44 14.76 16.77
CA LEU A 192 0.73 15.56 17.95
C LEU A 192 0.78 14.64 19.16
N THR A 193 1.90 14.64 19.88
CA THR A 193 1.99 13.95 21.16
C THR A 193 1.07 14.66 22.15
N SER A 194 0.01 14.00 22.60
CA SER A 194 -0.78 14.48 23.74
C SER A 194 0.13 14.51 24.96
N ASN A 195 0.40 15.72 25.46
CA ASN A 195 1.19 15.97 26.67
C ASN A 195 0.41 15.61 27.93
#